data_AF-A0A9E5BCB6-F1
#
_entry.id   AF-A0A9E5BCB6-F1
#
_cell.length_a   1.000
_cell.length_b   1.000
_cell.length_c   1.000
_cell.angle_alpha   90.00
_cell.angle_beta   90.00
_cell.angle_gamma   90.00
#
_symmetry.space_group_name_H-M   'P 1'
#
loop_
_entity.id
_entity.type
_entity.pdbx_description
1 polymer ?
#
loop_
_entity_poly.entity_id
_entity_poly.type
_entity_poly.pdbx_seq_one_letter_code
_entity_poly.pdbx_strand_id
1 'polypeptide(L)' 'MADAIRVSGAVSGTDKILAFETGKLAQQSQGAVVASIGRSTVLATANAAKSVRDGIDFFPLTVDVEERAYAAGKIPGAF' A
#
# COMPACT_ATOMS: atom_id res chain seq x y z
N MET A 1 -16.81 8.41 10.33
CA MET A 1 -15.57 7.91 9.68
C MET A 1 -15.93 6.57 9.09
N ALA A 2 -15.64 6.30 7.80
CA ALA A 2 -16.10 5.09 7.14
C ALA A 2 -15.37 3.84 7.67
N ASP A 3 -16.10 2.74 7.83
CA ASP A 3 -15.53 1.45 8.20
C ASP A 3 -14.72 0.86 7.04
N ALA A 4 -13.65 0.13 7.37
CA ALA A 4 -12.84 -0.54 6.37
C ALA A 4 -13.54 -1.79 5.84
N ILE A 5 -13.50 -1.99 4.52
CA ILE A 5 -13.84 -3.28 3.91
C ILE A 5 -12.60 -4.16 4.00
N ARG A 6 -12.73 -5.35 4.61
CA ARG A 6 -11.62 -6.27 4.86
C ARG A 6 -11.86 -7.64 4.24
N VAL A 7 -10.84 -8.19 3.61
CA VAL A 7 -10.78 -9.59 3.17
C VAL A 7 -9.50 -10.23 3.66
N SER A 8 -9.52 -11.54 3.92
CA SER A 8 -8.35 -12.27 4.40
C SER A 8 -8.35 -13.73 3.96
N GLY A 9 -7.17 -14.32 3.81
CA GLY A 9 -6.98 -15.72 3.46
C GLY A 9 -5.68 -16.29 4.02
N ALA A 10 -5.66 -17.62 4.21
CA ALA A 10 -4.45 -18.32 4.60
C ALA A 10 -3.44 -18.37 3.45
N VAL A 11 -2.15 -18.22 3.77
CA VAL A 11 -1.07 -18.39 2.80
C VAL A 11 -0.59 -19.83 2.85
N SER A 12 -0.79 -20.56 1.74
CA SER A 12 -0.43 -21.97 1.61
C SER A 12 1.03 -22.22 2.00
N GLY A 13 1.27 -23.29 2.76
CA GLY A 13 2.60 -23.65 3.26
C GLY A 13 3.09 -22.83 4.45
N THR A 14 2.25 -21.98 5.05
CA THR A 14 2.57 -21.22 6.27
C THR A 14 1.40 -21.20 7.26
N ASP A 15 1.66 -20.77 8.48
CA ASP A 15 0.66 -20.46 9.51
C ASP A 15 0.13 -19.01 9.42
N LYS A 16 0.49 -18.27 8.36
CA LYS A 16 0.21 -16.84 8.24
C LYS A 16 -1.11 -16.58 7.51
N ILE A 17 -1.81 -15.56 7.99
CA ILE A 17 -2.99 -14.99 7.34
C ILE A 17 -2.56 -13.71 6.63
N LEU A 18 -2.85 -13.65 5.33
CA LEU A 18 -2.75 -12.43 4.54
C LEU A 18 -4.11 -11.72 4.56
N ALA A 19 -4.11 -10.42 4.79
CA ALA A 19 -5.32 -9.63 4.80
C ALA A 19 -5.14 -8.29 4.08
N PHE A 20 -6.24 -7.80 3.53
CA PHE A 20 -6.33 -6.56 2.79
C PHE A 20 -7.50 -5.73 3.32
N GLU A 21 -7.28 -4.44 3.55
CA GLU A 21 -8.30 -3.47 3.95
C GLU A 21 -8.34 -2.28 3.00
N THR A 22 -9.53 -1.78 2.69
CA THR A 22 -9.72 -0.56 1.87
C THR A 22 -10.88 0.29 2.40
N GLY A 23 -10.98 1.55 1.94
CA GLY A 23 -12.07 2.48 2.26
C GLY A 23 -11.86 3.37 3.49
N LYS A 24 -10.89 3.05 4.35
CA LYS A 24 -10.62 3.82 5.59
C LYS A 24 -9.51 4.86 5.45
N LEU A 25 -8.41 4.50 4.79
CA LEU A 25 -7.22 5.35 4.64
C LEU A 25 -7.07 5.84 3.20
N ALA A 26 -6.43 7.01 3.04
CA ALA A 26 -6.09 7.60 1.74
C ALA A 26 -7.27 7.67 0.75
N GLN A 27 -8.45 8.10 1.22
CA GLN A 27 -9.69 8.11 0.43
C GLN A 27 -9.66 9.00 -0.83
N GLN A 28 -8.69 9.91 -0.93
CA GLN A 28 -8.48 10.73 -2.13
C GLN A 28 -7.66 9.99 -3.20
N SER A 29 -7.01 8.88 -2.85
CA SER A 29 -6.34 8.02 -3.82
C SER A 29 -7.39 7.29 -4.67
N GLN A 30 -7.06 7.01 -5.93
CA GLN A 30 -7.93 6.20 -6.78
C GLN A 30 -7.99 4.74 -6.30
N GLY A 31 -6.86 4.22 -5.81
CA GLY A 31 -6.78 2.95 -5.10
C GLY A 31 -5.95 3.11 -3.82
N ALA A 32 -6.44 2.57 -2.71
CA ALA A 32 -5.70 2.50 -1.45
C ALA A 32 -6.02 1.19 -0.74
N VAL A 33 -4.98 0.41 -0.42
CA VAL A 33 -5.10 -0.86 0.28
C VAL A 33 -4.05 -0.94 1.39
N VAL A 34 -4.50 -1.27 2.60
CA VAL A 34 -3.61 -1.70 3.68
C VAL A 34 -3.50 -3.22 3.60
N ALA A 35 -2.32 -3.72 3.27
CA ALA A 35 -2.01 -5.14 3.24
C ALA A 35 -1.25 -5.53 4.52
N SER A 36 -1.61 -6.65 5.13
CA SER A 36 -0.95 -7.16 6.34
C SER A 36 -0.72 -8.66 6.26
N ILE A 37 0.44 -9.11 6.70
CA ILE A 37 0.76 -10.53 6.88
C ILE A 37 1.62 -10.72 8.13
N GLY A 38 1.16 -11.59 9.04
CA GLY A 38 1.82 -11.75 10.34
C GLY A 38 1.86 -10.43 11.13
N ARG A 39 3.06 -9.91 11.39
CA ARG A 39 3.28 -8.64 12.11
C ARG A 39 3.69 -7.47 11.21
N SER A 40 3.65 -7.65 9.89
CA SER A 40 4.07 -6.65 8.91
C SER A 40 2.86 -6.08 8.19
N THR A 41 2.85 -4.77 8.00
CA THR A 41 1.77 -4.03 7.34
C THR A 41 2.36 -3.00 6.38
N VAL A 42 1.72 -2.83 5.23
CA VAL A 42 2.08 -1.85 4.20
C VAL A 42 0.80 -1.15 3.73
N LEU A 43 0.88 0.17 3.52
CA LEU A 43 -0.13 0.93 2.79
C LEU A 43 0.34 1.09 1.34
N ALA A 44 -0.43 0.57 0.39
CA ALA A 44 -0.22 0.77 -1.03
C ALA A 44 -1.28 1.72 -1.58
N THR A 45 -0.84 2.74 -2.33
CA THR A 45 -1.70 3.69 -3.03
C THR A 45 -1.37 3.67 -4.52
N ALA A 46 -2.39 3.69 -5.37
CA ALA A 46 -2.24 3.74 -6.82
C ALA A 46 -3.06 4.90 -7.39
N ASN A 47 -2.40 5.70 -8.23
CA ASN A 47 -2.97 6.85 -8.89
C ASN A 47 -2.50 6.92 -10.34
N ALA A 48 -3.41 7.34 -11.20
CA ALA A 48 -3.23 7.52 -12.63
C ALA A 48 -3.89 8.83 -13.06
N ALA A 49 -3.23 9.54 -13.99
CA ALA A 49 -3.82 10.70 -14.63
C ALA A 49 -5.09 10.30 -15.40
N LYS A 50 -6.09 11.18 -15.42
CA LYS A 50 -7.33 10.95 -16.17
C LYS A 50 -7.13 10.97 -17.69
N SER A 51 -6.07 11.63 -18.16
CA SER A 51 -5.73 11.76 -19.56
C SER A 51 -4.25 11.49 -19.77
N VAL A 52 -3.92 11.02 -20.97
CA VAL A 52 -2.54 10.87 -21.44
C VAL A 52 -1.92 12.26 -21.59
N ARG A 53 -0.64 12.39 -21.26
CA ARG A 53 0.11 13.63 -21.46
C ARG A 53 0.49 13.75 -22.94
N ASP A 54 0.29 14.93 -23.53
CA ASP A 54 0.65 15.17 -24.92
C ASP A 54 2.15 14.98 -25.17
N GLY A 55 2.48 14.36 -26.31
CA GLY A 55 3.86 14.17 -26.76
C GLY A 55 4.64 13.07 -26.04
N ILE A 56 3.99 12.20 -25.25
CA ILE A 56 4.66 11.01 -24.68
C ILE A 56 4.66 9.86 -25.68
N ASP A 57 5.77 9.14 -25.74
CA ASP A 57 6.01 7.97 -26.60
C ASP A 57 6.26 6.67 -25.79
N PHE A 58 6.15 6.75 -24.45
CA PHE A 58 6.31 5.64 -23.52
C PHE A 58 5.24 5.67 -22.42
N PHE A 59 5.17 4.61 -21.61
CA PHE A 59 4.28 4.52 -20.46
C PHE A 59 4.99 4.99 -19.17
N PRO A 60 4.68 6.19 -18.63
CA PRO A 60 5.33 6.70 -17.43
C PRO A 60 4.73 6.07 -16.18
N LEU A 61 5.36 4.99 -15.71
CA LEU A 61 5.04 4.33 -14.45
C LEU A 61 6.19 4.50 -13.46
N THR A 62 5.86 5.04 -12.28
CA THR A 62 6.77 5.11 -11.14
C THR A 62 6.24 4.24 -10.01
N VAL A 63 7.13 3.50 -9.36
CA VAL A 63 6.82 2.73 -8.17
C VAL A 63 7.79 3.16 -7.07
N ASP A 64 7.27 3.89 -6.09
CA ASP A 64 8.02 4.32 -4.93
C ASP A 64 7.76 3.35 -3.78
N VAL A 65 8.85 2.83 -3.19
CA VAL A 65 8.80 1.95 -2.03
C VAL A 65 9.60 2.61 -0.91
N GLU A 66 8.95 2.86 0.21
CA GLU A 66 9.61 3.46 1.37
C GLU A 66 9.38 2.61 2.62
N GLU A 67 10.49 2.24 3.27
CA GLU A 67 10.47 1.62 4.59
C GLU A 67 10.56 2.69 5.67
N ARG A 68 9.66 2.63 6.63
CA ARG A 68 9.63 3.58 7.74
C ARG A 68 10.32 2.97 8.96
N ALA A 69 11.33 3.63 9.51
CA ALA A 69 12.08 3.12 10.68
C ALA A 69 11.18 2.81 11.89
N TYR A 70 10.09 3.56 12.05
CA TYR A 70 9.10 3.31 13.10
C TYR A 70 8.41 1.94 12.97
N ALA A 71 8.37 1.34 11.77
CA ALA A 71 7.81 0.01 11.57
C ALA A 71 8.61 -1.08 12.31
N ALA A 72 9.89 -0.84 12.56
CA ALA A 72 10.76 -1.67 13.37
C ALA A 72 10.93 -1.14 14.82
N GLY A 73 10.19 -0.10 15.21
CA GLY A 73 10.33 0.55 16.52
C GLY A 73 11.64 1.32 16.70
N LYS A 74 12.26 1.79 15.60
CA LYS A 74 13.54 2.50 15.63
C LYS A 74 13.33 3.99 15.35
N ILE A 75 14.07 4.84 16.07
CA ILE A 75 14.24 6.26 15.73
C ILE A 75 15.29 6.32 14.61
N PRO A 76 15.05 7.02 13.49
CA PRO A 76 16.05 7.22 12.46
C PRO A 76 17.31 7.85 13.05
N GLY A 77 18.46 7.19 12.91
CA GLY A 77 19.75 7.78 13.27
C GLY A 77 20.15 8.86 12.25
N ALA A 78 21.03 9.78 12.65
CA ALA A 78 21.81 10.53 11.68
C ALA A 78 22.76 9.55 10.96
N PHE A 79 22.96 9.75 9.64
CA PHE A 79 23.85 8.94 8.79
C PHE A 79 25.21 8.63 9.43
#